data_AF-A0A970FSD4-F1
#
_entry.id   AF-A0A970FSD4-F1
#
_cell.length_a   1.000
_cell.length_b   1.000
_cell.length_c   1.000
_cell.angle_alpha   90.00
_cell.angle_beta   90.00
_cell.angle_gamma   90.00
#
_symmetry.space_group_name_H-M   'P 1'
#
loop_
_entity.id
_entity.type
_entity.pdbx_description
1 polymer ?
#
loop_
_entity_poly.entity_id
_entity_poly.type
_entity_poly.pdbx_seq_one_letter_code
_entity_poly.pdbx_strand_id
1 'polypeptide(L)'
;MKIVVCVKQVPGTNAVHLDPDTGTLIREARHAIINPFDAFAVEQAVRLQEKYGGETIVLSMGIPATEKILRDVLSRGIDQAVLLTDSAFAGADTWATAYTLSAAIHKIGSVDLVLCGRMAIDGDTAQTGPELAECLGFVPLTDVSEVRERSAGKLTVRQNIEGGYRDLAVSLPALLTIAKDACKPRLPSIHSIVQSRGKPLLFWTADDLALDKQLIGRPGSPTRVVETTTPVLKKETITLSDDVKELACLLRKELMDGPGHALPMHHAEHAEKENHPAGAKKIGTGKGASVMMATADALQPGGIWVFAETVNQQIHPVVFELLSCARHLADQPAGKQVTVVLCGSSAGLLAGSLVANGADNILLCDDAAVNGQPQDICTELITRLVRQYKPDIFLFGATAYGRAVAPRLAARLQTGLTADCTQLRLQEETGLLLQTRPAFGGNMLATIVTDRHRPQMATVRPGVMKPASEQPVRHGC
;
A
#
# COMPACT_ATOMS: atom_id res chain seq x y z
N MET A 1 5.16 -20.12 -21.24
CA MET A 1 4.94 -19.30 -20.04
C MET A 1 3.48 -18.90 -20.03
N LYS A 2 2.75 -19.08 -18.94
CA LYS A 2 1.36 -18.64 -18.83
C LYS A 2 1.29 -17.38 -17.97
N ILE A 3 0.87 -16.27 -18.57
CA ILE A 3 0.75 -14.97 -17.91
C ILE A 3 -0.72 -14.64 -17.72
N VAL A 4 -1.13 -14.33 -16.48
CA VAL A 4 -2.43 -13.73 -16.21
C VAL A 4 -2.25 -12.23 -15.95
N VAL A 5 -3.03 -11.39 -16.63
CA VAL A 5 -3.07 -9.94 -16.38
C VAL A 5 -4.39 -9.57 -15.75
N CYS A 6 -4.37 -9.07 -14.53
CA CYS A 6 -5.57 -8.55 -13.88
C CYS A 6 -5.80 -7.11 -14.31
N VAL A 7 -6.99 -6.83 -14.86
CA VAL A 7 -7.39 -5.48 -15.28
C VAL A 7 -8.69 -5.07 -14.62
N LYS A 8 -8.85 -3.76 -14.39
CA LYS A 8 -10.04 -3.17 -13.80
C LYS A 8 -10.62 -2.09 -14.70
N GLN A 9 -11.94 -2.11 -14.82
CA GLN A 9 -12.72 -1.00 -15.36
C GLN A 9 -12.83 0.12 -14.31
N VAL A 10 -12.48 1.34 -14.69
CA VAL A 10 -12.57 2.53 -13.83
C VAL A 10 -13.31 3.66 -14.56
N PRO A 11 -13.97 4.58 -13.84
CA PRO A 11 -14.48 5.79 -14.47
C PRO A 11 -13.32 6.63 -15.01
N GLY A 12 -13.49 7.21 -16.19
CA GLY A 12 -12.54 8.21 -16.71
C GLY A 12 -12.50 9.43 -15.79
N THR A 13 -11.31 9.98 -15.54
CA THR A 13 -11.07 11.10 -14.63
C THR A 13 -11.91 12.35 -14.95
N ASN A 14 -12.28 12.54 -16.21
CA ASN A 14 -13.04 13.70 -16.68
C ASN A 14 -14.56 13.52 -16.57
N ALA A 15 -15.05 12.39 -16.03
CA ALA A 15 -16.46 12.02 -16.04
C ALA A 15 -17.05 11.79 -14.63
N VAL A 16 -16.31 12.18 -13.60
CA VAL A 16 -16.78 12.15 -12.22
C VAL A 16 -17.00 13.58 -11.77
N HIS A 17 -18.27 13.96 -11.67
CA HIS A 17 -18.67 15.27 -11.16
C HIS A 17 -19.53 15.10 -9.92
N LEU A 18 -19.48 16.09 -9.05
CA LEU A 18 -20.40 16.21 -7.93
C LEU A 18 -21.65 16.96 -8.42
N ASP A 19 -22.80 16.40 -8.11
CA ASP A 19 -24.05 17.13 -8.17
C ASP A 19 -23.96 18.31 -7.17
N PRO A 20 -24.05 19.56 -7.65
CA PRO A 20 -23.87 20.74 -6.80
C PRO A 20 -25.01 20.93 -5.78
N ASP A 21 -26.19 20.34 -6.01
CA ASP A 21 -27.37 20.49 -5.15
C ASP A 21 -27.46 19.36 -4.11
N THR A 22 -27.16 18.13 -4.54
CA THR A 22 -27.29 16.94 -3.68
C THR A 22 -25.97 16.49 -3.05
N GLY A 23 -24.83 16.99 -3.54
CA GLY A 23 -23.51 16.51 -3.15
C GLY A 23 -23.24 15.04 -3.53
N THR A 24 -24.11 14.43 -4.35
CA THR A 24 -23.97 13.04 -4.78
C THR A 24 -23.08 12.95 -6.02
N LEU A 25 -22.44 11.80 -6.22
CA LEU A 25 -21.57 11.59 -7.37
C LEU A 25 -22.41 11.31 -8.62
N ILE A 26 -22.30 12.16 -9.63
CA ILE A 26 -22.80 11.87 -10.97
C ILE A 26 -21.73 11.05 -11.69
N ARG A 27 -22.04 9.78 -11.93
CA ARG A 27 -21.20 8.83 -12.65
C ARG A 27 -21.83 8.52 -13.99
N GLU A 28 -21.36 9.14 -15.05
CA GLU A 28 -21.79 8.74 -16.39
C GLU A 28 -21.08 7.45 -16.79
N ALA A 29 -21.81 6.32 -16.78
CA ALA A 29 -21.31 5.00 -17.17
C ALA A 29 -20.70 4.95 -18.60
N ARG A 30 -21.01 5.94 -19.45
CA ARG A 30 -20.53 6.04 -20.84
C ARG A 30 -19.01 6.30 -20.96
N HIS A 31 -18.35 6.72 -19.89
CA HIS A 31 -16.93 7.10 -19.89
C HIS A 31 -16.01 6.13 -19.14
N ALA A 32 -16.43 4.87 -18.97
CA ALA A 32 -15.59 3.87 -18.33
C ALA A 32 -14.40 3.46 -19.24
N ILE A 33 -13.20 3.41 -18.66
CA ILE A 33 -11.94 3.08 -19.34
C ILE A 33 -11.24 1.92 -18.64
N ILE A 34 -10.26 1.31 -19.32
CA ILE A 34 -9.27 0.49 -18.62
C ILE A 34 -8.50 1.39 -17.65
N ASN A 35 -8.24 0.90 -16.45
CA ASN A 35 -7.35 1.58 -15.52
C ASN A 35 -6.01 1.88 -16.19
N PRO A 36 -5.52 3.14 -16.18
CA PRO A 36 -4.27 3.49 -16.85
C PRO A 36 -3.06 2.66 -16.41
N PHE A 37 -2.98 2.28 -15.13
CA PHE A 37 -1.90 1.43 -14.64
C PHE A 37 -1.95 0.01 -15.21
N ASP A 38 -3.15 -0.52 -15.41
CA ASP A 38 -3.35 -1.87 -15.95
C ASP A 38 -2.99 -1.93 -17.44
N ALA A 39 -3.11 -0.82 -18.17
CA ALA A 39 -2.65 -0.75 -19.55
C ALA A 39 -1.14 -1.01 -19.70
N PHE A 40 -0.32 -0.57 -18.73
CA PHE A 40 1.10 -0.91 -18.69
C PHE A 40 1.34 -2.39 -18.36
N ALA A 41 0.51 -2.98 -17.49
CA ALA A 41 0.58 -4.42 -17.20
C ALA A 41 0.21 -5.29 -18.41
N VAL A 42 -0.82 -4.89 -19.16
CA VAL A 42 -1.21 -5.54 -20.43
C VAL A 42 -0.08 -5.48 -21.45
N GLU A 43 0.50 -4.31 -21.68
CA GLU A 43 1.63 -4.17 -22.61
C GLU A 43 2.81 -5.03 -22.17
N GLN A 44 3.12 -5.04 -20.87
CA GLN A 44 4.23 -5.84 -20.36
C GLN A 44 3.99 -7.35 -20.55
N ALA A 45 2.76 -7.84 -20.41
CA ALA A 45 2.45 -9.23 -20.71
C ALA A 45 2.66 -9.57 -22.18
N VAL A 46 2.17 -8.72 -23.09
CA VAL A 46 2.31 -8.93 -24.54
C VAL A 46 3.78 -8.92 -24.94
N ARG A 47 4.59 -7.99 -24.42
CA ARG A 47 6.05 -7.95 -24.70
C ARG A 47 6.77 -9.21 -24.21
N LEU A 48 6.39 -9.73 -23.05
CA LEU A 48 6.96 -10.97 -22.51
C LEU A 48 6.55 -12.18 -23.36
N GLN A 49 5.30 -12.23 -23.80
CA GLN A 49 4.83 -13.27 -24.71
C GLN A 49 5.55 -13.21 -26.06
N GLU A 50 5.68 -12.04 -26.67
CA GLU A 50 6.39 -11.87 -27.95
C GLU A 50 7.85 -12.29 -27.84
N LYS A 51 8.50 -12.00 -26.71
CA LYS A 51 9.92 -12.30 -26.48
C LYS A 51 10.19 -13.77 -26.13
N TYR A 52 9.32 -14.41 -25.35
CA TYR A 52 9.59 -15.73 -24.78
C TYR A 52 8.55 -16.81 -25.15
N GLY A 53 7.55 -16.45 -25.94
CA GLY A 53 6.39 -17.30 -26.24
C GLY A 53 5.50 -17.56 -25.03
N GLY A 54 4.43 -18.31 -25.26
CA GLY A 54 3.47 -18.69 -24.23
C GLY A 54 2.09 -18.10 -24.47
N GLU A 55 1.30 -18.09 -23.40
CA GLU A 55 -0.12 -17.76 -23.40
C GLU A 55 -0.38 -16.61 -22.43
N THR A 56 -1.23 -15.68 -22.85
CA THR A 56 -1.65 -14.52 -22.08
C THR A 56 -3.16 -14.54 -21.88
N ILE A 57 -3.58 -14.38 -20.62
CA ILE A 57 -5.00 -14.37 -20.25
C ILE A 57 -5.26 -13.08 -19.49
N VAL A 58 -6.21 -12.27 -19.97
CA VAL A 58 -6.71 -11.12 -19.20
C VAL A 58 -7.83 -11.58 -18.28
N LEU A 59 -7.75 -11.20 -17.00
CA LEU A 59 -8.74 -11.49 -15.98
C LEU A 59 -9.32 -10.17 -15.45
N SER A 60 -10.64 -10.08 -15.34
CA SER A 60 -11.30 -8.94 -14.70
C SER A 60 -12.51 -9.41 -13.88
N MET A 61 -12.80 -8.69 -12.80
CA MET A 61 -14.01 -8.86 -12.00
C MET A 61 -14.86 -7.60 -12.14
N GLY A 62 -16.11 -7.73 -12.57
CA GLY A 62 -16.94 -6.57 -12.85
C GLY A 62 -18.34 -6.87 -13.35
N ILE A 63 -19.03 -5.80 -13.74
CA ILE A 63 -20.36 -5.85 -14.33
C ILE A 63 -20.31 -6.35 -15.78
N PRO A 64 -21.43 -6.79 -16.39
CA PRO A 64 -21.44 -7.27 -17.77
C PRO A 64 -20.84 -6.27 -18.79
N ALA A 65 -21.00 -4.96 -18.56
CA ALA A 65 -20.43 -3.91 -19.41
C ALA A 65 -18.88 -3.92 -19.46
N THR A 66 -18.20 -4.58 -18.52
CA THR A 66 -16.74 -4.77 -18.52
C THR A 66 -16.28 -5.60 -19.72
N GLU A 67 -17.15 -6.39 -20.36
CA GLU A 67 -16.83 -7.11 -21.61
C GLU A 67 -16.23 -6.17 -22.67
N LYS A 68 -16.78 -4.96 -22.83
CA LYS A 68 -16.29 -4.00 -23.83
C LYS A 68 -14.81 -3.65 -23.64
N ILE A 69 -14.36 -3.52 -22.38
CA ILE A 69 -12.97 -3.25 -22.05
C ILE A 69 -12.10 -4.47 -22.28
N LEU A 70 -12.58 -5.67 -21.96
CA LEU A 70 -11.85 -6.90 -22.24
C LEU A 70 -11.65 -7.10 -23.75
N ARG A 71 -12.62 -6.74 -24.59
CA ARG A 71 -12.47 -6.75 -26.05
C ARG A 71 -11.42 -5.76 -26.56
N ASP A 72 -11.30 -4.59 -25.92
CA ASP A 72 -10.20 -3.65 -26.19
C ASP A 72 -8.85 -4.26 -25.81
N VAL A 73 -8.75 -4.88 -24.63
CA VAL A 73 -7.51 -5.56 -24.18
C VAL A 73 -7.11 -6.71 -25.10
N LEU A 74 -8.07 -7.55 -25.52
CA LEU A 74 -7.84 -8.64 -26.48
C LEU A 74 -7.31 -8.13 -27.83
N SER A 75 -7.73 -6.94 -28.25
CA SER A 75 -7.23 -6.30 -29.48
C SER A 75 -5.78 -5.81 -29.37
N ARG A 76 -5.25 -5.66 -28.15
CA ARG A 76 -3.86 -5.23 -27.89
C ARG A 76 -2.86 -6.39 -27.89
N GLY A 77 -3.30 -7.63 -28.10
CA GLY A 77 -2.41 -8.78 -28.25
C GLY A 77 -2.67 -9.93 -27.28
N ILE A 78 -3.49 -9.75 -26.25
CA ILE A 78 -3.82 -10.82 -25.30
C ILE A 78 -4.60 -11.96 -25.98
N ASP A 79 -4.33 -13.22 -25.65
CA ASP A 79 -4.92 -14.39 -26.34
C ASP A 79 -6.38 -14.66 -25.92
N GLN A 80 -6.63 -14.64 -24.61
CA GLN A 80 -7.93 -15.01 -24.03
C GLN A 80 -8.34 -14.05 -22.91
N ALA A 81 -9.66 -13.89 -22.71
CA ALA A 81 -10.22 -13.13 -21.61
C ALA A 81 -11.09 -14.02 -20.69
N VAL A 82 -11.10 -13.66 -19.41
CA VAL A 82 -12.01 -14.20 -18.39
C VAL A 82 -12.65 -13.02 -17.65
N LEU A 83 -13.97 -13.00 -17.64
CA LEU A 83 -14.77 -12.05 -16.86
C LEU A 83 -15.44 -12.77 -15.70
N LEU A 84 -15.11 -12.37 -14.47
CA LEU A 84 -15.83 -12.75 -13.27
C LEU A 84 -17.01 -11.79 -13.10
N THR A 85 -18.22 -12.28 -13.34
CA THR A 85 -19.43 -11.45 -13.28
C THR A 85 -20.55 -12.17 -12.55
N ASP A 86 -20.87 -11.64 -11.37
CA ASP A 86 -21.93 -12.15 -10.49
C ASP A 86 -22.33 -11.02 -9.54
N SER A 87 -23.62 -10.92 -9.23
CA SER A 87 -24.14 -10.03 -8.19
C SER A 87 -23.51 -10.30 -6.81
N ALA A 88 -23.08 -11.54 -6.54
CA ALA A 88 -22.42 -11.93 -5.30
C ALA A 88 -21.07 -11.23 -5.08
N PHE A 89 -20.43 -10.72 -6.14
CA PHE A 89 -19.17 -9.98 -6.04
C PHE A 89 -19.36 -8.49 -5.70
N ALA A 90 -20.60 -8.00 -5.66
CA ALA A 90 -20.87 -6.58 -5.43
C ALA A 90 -20.44 -6.12 -4.03
N GLY A 91 -19.81 -4.95 -3.97
CA GLY A 91 -19.36 -4.33 -2.71
C GLY A 91 -18.17 -5.04 -2.05
N ALA A 92 -17.44 -5.87 -2.80
CA ALA A 92 -16.16 -6.43 -2.37
C ALA A 92 -15.16 -5.31 -2.05
N ASP A 93 -14.45 -5.45 -0.93
CA ASP A 93 -13.24 -4.68 -0.66
C ASP A 93 -12.01 -5.36 -1.30
N THR A 94 -10.82 -4.90 -0.95
CA THR A 94 -9.58 -5.38 -1.56
C THR A 94 -9.34 -6.86 -1.26
N TRP A 95 -9.56 -7.28 -0.01
CA TRP A 95 -9.38 -8.68 0.42
C TRP A 95 -10.34 -9.62 -0.30
N ALA A 96 -11.64 -9.32 -0.28
CA ALA A 96 -12.64 -10.15 -0.96
C ALA A 96 -12.42 -10.19 -2.49
N THR A 97 -11.92 -9.09 -3.08
CA THR A 97 -11.53 -9.04 -4.49
C THR A 97 -10.32 -9.93 -4.77
N ALA A 98 -9.26 -9.83 -3.96
CA ALA A 98 -8.05 -10.64 -4.09
C ALA A 98 -8.37 -12.14 -3.94
N TYR A 99 -9.19 -12.52 -2.95
CA TYR A 99 -9.65 -13.88 -2.76
C TYR A 99 -10.40 -14.41 -4.00
N THR A 100 -11.35 -13.64 -4.54
CA THR A 100 -12.12 -14.01 -5.74
C THR A 100 -11.23 -14.18 -6.97
N LEU A 101 -10.30 -13.25 -7.21
CA LEU A 101 -9.34 -13.33 -8.30
C LEU A 101 -8.39 -14.53 -8.14
N SER A 102 -7.97 -14.84 -6.92
CA SER A 102 -7.09 -15.99 -6.65
C SER A 102 -7.75 -17.31 -7.03
N ALA A 103 -9.05 -17.49 -6.75
CA ALA A 103 -9.79 -18.68 -7.13
C ALA A 103 -9.89 -18.85 -8.66
N ALA A 104 -10.10 -17.75 -9.38
CA ALA A 104 -10.08 -17.76 -10.84
C ALA A 104 -8.71 -18.14 -11.40
N ILE A 105 -7.62 -17.62 -10.83
CA ILE A 105 -6.24 -17.95 -11.23
C ILE A 105 -5.91 -19.42 -10.93
N HIS A 106 -6.35 -19.95 -9.79
CA HIS A 106 -6.23 -21.38 -9.50
C HIS A 106 -7.00 -22.24 -10.52
N LYS A 107 -8.21 -21.85 -10.91
CA LYS A 107 -9.00 -22.54 -11.94
C LYS A 107 -8.36 -22.48 -13.33
N ILE A 108 -7.72 -21.36 -13.69
CA ILE A 108 -6.94 -21.24 -14.94
C ILE A 108 -5.78 -22.26 -14.95
N GLY A 109 -5.11 -22.44 -13.81
CA GLY A 109 -4.08 -23.45 -13.59
C GLY A 109 -2.77 -23.21 -14.34
N SER A 110 -1.66 -23.69 -13.77
CA SER A 110 -0.31 -23.60 -14.36
C SER A 110 0.10 -22.17 -14.76
N VAL A 111 -0.19 -21.19 -13.91
CA VAL A 111 0.17 -19.78 -14.12
C VAL A 111 1.58 -19.52 -13.60
N ASP A 112 2.46 -19.02 -14.47
CA ASP A 112 3.85 -18.70 -14.13
C ASP A 112 4.01 -17.26 -13.62
N LEU A 113 3.16 -16.35 -14.10
CA LEU A 113 3.31 -14.92 -13.83
C LEU A 113 1.94 -14.25 -13.76
N VAL A 114 1.71 -13.47 -12.71
CA VAL A 114 0.55 -12.58 -12.61
C VAL A 114 1.01 -11.14 -12.70
N LEU A 115 0.38 -10.34 -13.57
CA LEU A 115 0.64 -8.91 -13.70
C LEU A 115 -0.60 -8.11 -13.29
N CYS A 116 -0.40 -7.09 -12.47
CA CYS A 116 -1.41 -6.10 -12.11
C CYS A 116 -0.88 -4.70 -12.43
N GLY A 117 -1.75 -3.70 -12.62
CA GLY A 117 -1.30 -2.32 -12.48
C GLY A 117 -0.90 -2.00 -11.02
N ARG A 118 -0.06 -0.97 -10.82
CA ARG A 118 0.34 -0.49 -9.49
C ARG A 118 -0.86 -0.23 -8.57
N MET A 119 -1.87 0.46 -9.08
CA MET A 119 -3.11 0.78 -8.36
C MET A 119 -4.23 1.13 -9.33
N ALA A 120 -5.47 1.11 -8.86
CA ALA A 120 -6.61 1.62 -9.62
C ALA A 120 -6.95 3.05 -9.20
N ILE A 121 -7.24 3.94 -10.15
CA ILE A 121 -7.43 5.39 -9.92
C ILE A 121 -8.73 5.76 -9.18
N ASP A 122 -9.67 4.83 -9.04
CA ASP A 122 -10.92 5.05 -8.32
C ASP A 122 -10.72 4.81 -6.82
N GLY A 123 -10.10 3.67 -6.50
CA GLY A 123 -9.84 3.23 -5.13
C GLY A 123 -8.48 3.64 -4.58
N ASP A 124 -7.48 3.97 -5.40
CA ASP A 124 -6.14 4.42 -4.99
C ASP A 124 -5.49 3.62 -3.84
N THR A 125 -5.81 2.32 -3.71
CA THR A 125 -5.37 1.53 -2.55
C THR A 125 -3.97 0.94 -2.71
N ALA A 126 -3.62 0.53 -3.93
CA ALA A 126 -2.43 -0.28 -4.24
C ALA A 126 -2.35 -1.62 -3.46
N GLN A 127 -3.48 -2.16 -2.98
CA GLN A 127 -3.53 -3.33 -2.07
C GLN A 127 -3.82 -4.65 -2.77
N THR A 128 -4.69 -4.65 -3.79
CA THR A 128 -5.22 -5.88 -4.40
C THR A 128 -4.12 -6.76 -5.00
N GLY A 129 -3.07 -6.17 -5.60
CA GLY A 129 -1.95 -6.94 -6.16
C GLY A 129 -1.18 -7.73 -5.08
N PRO A 130 -0.65 -7.06 -4.03
CA PRO A 130 0.02 -7.76 -2.93
C PRO A 130 -0.88 -8.74 -2.17
N GLU A 131 -2.15 -8.42 -1.94
CA GLU A 131 -3.11 -9.35 -1.32
C GLU A 131 -3.33 -10.59 -2.20
N LEU A 132 -3.48 -10.40 -3.51
CA LEU A 132 -3.64 -11.50 -4.46
C LEU A 132 -2.42 -12.41 -4.48
N ALA A 133 -1.21 -11.84 -4.42
CA ALA A 133 0.02 -12.61 -4.35
C ALA A 133 0.06 -13.49 -3.09
N GLU A 134 -0.36 -12.93 -1.96
CA GLU A 134 -0.46 -13.67 -0.70
C GLU A 134 -1.49 -14.80 -0.78
N CYS A 135 -2.67 -14.57 -1.37
CA CYS A 135 -3.68 -15.61 -1.57
C CYS A 135 -3.22 -16.73 -2.50
N LEU A 136 -2.34 -16.43 -3.46
CA LEU A 136 -1.76 -17.41 -4.39
C LEU A 136 -0.51 -18.11 -3.84
N GLY A 137 0.11 -17.58 -2.77
CA GLY A 137 1.44 -18.00 -2.33
C GLY A 137 2.56 -17.65 -3.32
N PHE A 138 2.37 -16.61 -4.14
CA PHE A 138 3.35 -16.15 -5.14
C PHE A 138 4.26 -15.08 -4.54
N VAL A 139 5.49 -14.98 -5.05
CA VAL A 139 6.40 -13.90 -4.64
C VAL A 139 5.89 -12.56 -5.18
N PRO A 140 5.56 -11.57 -4.31
CA PRO A 140 5.09 -10.26 -4.74
C PRO A 140 6.25 -9.29 -4.98
N LEU A 141 6.25 -8.59 -6.11
CA LEU A 141 7.05 -7.39 -6.31
C LEU A 141 6.16 -6.22 -6.71
N THR A 142 6.14 -5.19 -5.86
CA THR A 142 5.35 -3.98 -6.07
C THR A 142 6.13 -2.93 -6.86
N ASP A 143 5.42 -2.04 -7.55
CA ASP A 143 5.97 -0.88 -8.26
C ASP A 143 7.18 -1.18 -9.18
N VAL A 144 7.06 -2.24 -9.99
CA VAL A 144 8.09 -2.65 -10.96
C VAL A 144 8.11 -1.67 -12.14
N SER A 145 9.22 -0.96 -12.30
CA SER A 145 9.44 0.02 -13.37
C SER A 145 10.11 -0.55 -14.61
N GLU A 146 10.74 -1.72 -14.52
CA GLU A 146 11.35 -2.36 -15.69
C GLU A 146 11.38 -3.88 -15.52
N VAL A 147 11.11 -4.61 -16.59
CA VAL A 147 11.33 -6.07 -16.68
C VAL A 147 12.36 -6.33 -17.77
N ARG A 148 13.53 -6.84 -17.41
CA ARG A 148 14.69 -6.91 -18.32
C ARG A 148 14.80 -8.24 -19.04
N GLU A 149 15.06 -9.28 -18.28
CA GLU A 149 15.43 -10.58 -18.80
C GLU A 149 14.83 -11.72 -17.99
N ARG A 150 14.65 -12.85 -18.66
CA ARG A 150 14.26 -14.10 -18.04
C ARG A 150 15.35 -15.12 -18.32
N SER A 151 15.88 -15.73 -17.26
CA SER A 151 16.91 -16.76 -17.35
C SER A 151 16.71 -17.79 -16.25
N ALA A 152 16.90 -19.08 -16.57
CA ALA A 152 16.86 -20.18 -15.59
C ALA A 152 15.64 -20.18 -14.62
N GLY A 153 14.43 -19.90 -15.13
CA GLY A 153 13.20 -19.86 -14.31
C GLY A 153 13.04 -18.61 -13.44
N LYS A 154 13.93 -17.63 -13.58
CA LYS A 154 13.89 -16.34 -12.88
C LYS A 154 13.61 -15.19 -13.84
N LEU A 155 13.11 -14.09 -13.29
CA LEU A 155 12.86 -12.84 -13.98
C LEU A 155 13.64 -11.72 -13.29
N THR A 156 14.47 -11.00 -14.04
CA THR A 156 15.23 -9.85 -13.55
C THR A 156 14.42 -8.57 -13.79
N VAL A 157 14.19 -7.81 -12.73
CA VAL A 157 13.35 -6.60 -12.75
C VAL A 157 14.01 -5.44 -12.02
N ARG A 158 13.59 -4.22 -12.35
CA ARG A 158 13.86 -3.00 -11.57
C ARG A 158 12.59 -2.60 -10.83
N GLN A 159 12.71 -2.47 -9.51
CA GLN A 159 11.64 -2.04 -8.61
C GLN A 159 11.92 -0.62 -8.13
N ASN A 160 10.90 0.23 -8.13
CA ASN A 160 10.98 1.55 -7.51
C ASN A 160 10.87 1.44 -5.98
N ILE A 161 11.61 2.28 -5.28
CA ILE A 161 11.58 2.40 -3.82
C ILE A 161 11.69 3.86 -3.41
N GLU A 162 11.49 4.12 -2.11
CA GLU A 162 11.84 5.40 -1.50
C GLU A 162 13.28 5.79 -1.87
N GLY A 163 13.44 6.95 -2.49
CA GLY A 163 14.77 7.51 -2.79
C GLY A 163 15.51 6.84 -3.97
N GLY A 164 14.90 5.90 -4.70
CA GLY A 164 15.57 5.31 -5.88
C GLY A 164 14.93 4.04 -6.42
N TYR A 165 15.78 3.08 -6.79
CA TYR A 165 15.37 1.81 -7.36
C TYR A 165 16.27 0.66 -6.86
N ARG A 166 15.77 -0.57 -6.95
CA ARG A 166 16.52 -1.81 -6.69
C ARG A 166 16.36 -2.75 -7.87
N ASP A 167 17.47 -3.36 -8.29
CA ASP A 167 17.46 -4.44 -9.28
C ASP A 167 17.38 -5.78 -8.54
N LEU A 168 16.43 -6.63 -8.92
CA LEU A 168 16.11 -7.89 -8.23
C LEU A 168 15.91 -9.02 -9.25
N ALA A 169 16.19 -10.25 -8.83
CA ALA A 169 15.84 -11.46 -9.58
C ALA A 169 14.80 -12.26 -8.78
N VAL A 170 13.66 -12.54 -9.39
CA VAL A 170 12.56 -13.28 -8.76
C VAL A 170 12.34 -14.63 -9.43
N SER A 171 12.13 -15.68 -8.64
CA SER A 171 11.79 -17.01 -9.15
C SER A 171 10.31 -17.06 -9.51
N LEU A 172 9.96 -17.72 -10.62
CA LEU A 172 8.57 -17.98 -10.99
C LEU A 172 8.05 -19.21 -10.22
N PRO A 173 6.77 -19.22 -9.78
CA PRO A 173 5.74 -18.23 -10.07
C PRO A 173 5.82 -16.96 -9.21
N ALA A 174 5.49 -15.82 -9.82
CA ALA A 174 5.55 -14.50 -9.18
C ALA A 174 4.35 -13.62 -9.55
N LEU A 175 4.09 -12.59 -8.74
CA LEU A 175 3.15 -11.52 -9.04
C LEU A 175 3.87 -10.18 -9.05
N LEU A 176 3.72 -9.42 -10.14
CA LEU A 176 4.28 -8.08 -10.27
C LEU A 176 3.17 -7.05 -10.40
N THR A 177 3.26 -5.96 -9.64
CA THR A 177 2.48 -4.75 -9.96
C THR A 177 3.35 -3.82 -10.80
N ILE A 178 2.86 -3.43 -11.97
CA ILE A 178 3.61 -2.64 -12.95
C ILE A 178 3.41 -1.15 -12.68
N ALA A 179 4.54 -0.44 -12.56
CA ALA A 179 4.57 1.00 -12.36
C ALA A 179 4.10 1.74 -13.62
N LYS A 180 3.72 3.01 -13.44
CA LYS A 180 3.49 3.91 -14.56
C LYS A 180 4.77 4.03 -15.39
N ASP A 181 4.61 4.10 -16.71
CA ASP A 181 5.71 4.36 -17.65
C ASP A 181 6.79 3.24 -17.70
N ALA A 182 6.53 2.08 -17.10
CA ALA A 182 7.40 0.90 -17.21
C ALA A 182 7.53 0.41 -18.66
N CYS A 183 6.55 0.72 -19.49
CA CYS A 183 6.53 0.54 -20.93
C CYS A 183 5.57 1.55 -21.57
N LYS A 184 5.52 1.61 -22.91
CA LYS A 184 4.53 2.42 -23.63
C LYS A 184 3.42 1.52 -24.16
N PRO A 185 2.18 1.60 -23.65
CA PRO A 185 1.09 0.77 -24.12
C PRO A 185 0.82 0.97 -25.62
N ARG A 186 0.75 -0.13 -26.38
CA ARG A 186 0.45 -0.07 -27.81
C ARG A 186 -1.01 0.28 -28.09
N LEU A 187 -1.25 0.87 -29.25
CA LEU A 187 -2.58 1.03 -29.81
C LEU A 187 -2.94 -0.22 -30.64
N PRO A 188 -4.19 -0.70 -30.58
CA PRO A 188 -4.62 -1.79 -31.43
C PRO A 188 -4.75 -1.33 -32.89
N SER A 189 -4.38 -2.21 -33.84
CA SER A 189 -4.64 -2.00 -35.26
C SER A 189 -6.08 -2.34 -35.61
N ILE A 190 -6.61 -1.80 -36.71
CA ILE A 190 -7.97 -2.14 -37.19
C ILE A 190 -8.12 -3.65 -37.36
N HIS A 191 -7.10 -4.31 -37.90
CA HIS A 191 -7.08 -5.77 -38.06
C HIS A 191 -7.23 -6.50 -36.71
N SER A 192 -6.46 -6.09 -35.70
CA SER A 192 -6.52 -6.70 -34.37
C SER A 192 -7.86 -6.46 -33.65
N ILE A 193 -8.52 -5.33 -33.89
CA ILE A 193 -9.86 -5.03 -33.37
C ILE A 193 -10.91 -5.97 -33.98
N VAL A 194 -10.81 -6.26 -35.28
CA VAL A 194 -11.71 -7.20 -35.94
C VAL A 194 -11.46 -8.62 -35.42
N GLN A 195 -10.19 -9.02 -35.29
CA GLN A 195 -9.83 -10.35 -34.76
C GLN A 195 -10.25 -10.55 -33.30
N SER A 196 -10.18 -9.52 -32.45
CA SER A 196 -10.52 -9.64 -31.02
C SER A 196 -11.97 -10.03 -30.75
N ARG A 197 -12.87 -9.80 -31.72
CA ARG A 197 -14.28 -10.24 -31.64
C ARG A 197 -14.42 -11.75 -31.63
N GLY A 198 -13.52 -12.46 -32.31
CA GLY A 198 -13.50 -13.93 -32.36
C GLY A 198 -12.65 -14.60 -31.28
N LYS A 199 -11.88 -13.82 -30.50
CA LYS A 199 -11.05 -14.37 -29.43
C LYS A 199 -11.90 -14.89 -28.26
N PRO A 200 -11.47 -15.97 -27.57
CA PRO A 200 -12.22 -16.53 -26.45
C PRO A 200 -12.40 -15.53 -25.31
N LEU A 201 -13.64 -15.40 -24.85
CA LEU A 201 -14.00 -14.63 -23.66
C LEU A 201 -14.94 -15.48 -22.82
N LEU A 202 -14.45 -15.94 -21.68
CA LEU A 202 -15.20 -16.78 -20.75
C LEU A 202 -15.86 -15.93 -19.68
N PHE A 203 -17.04 -16.33 -19.24
CA PHE A 203 -17.76 -15.73 -18.12
C PHE A 203 -17.83 -16.75 -16.99
N TRP A 204 -17.38 -16.37 -15.79
CA TRP A 204 -17.48 -17.20 -14.60
C TRP A 204 -18.24 -16.47 -13.49
N THR A 205 -19.13 -17.21 -12.85
CA THR A 205 -19.90 -16.80 -11.67
C THR A 205 -19.24 -17.29 -10.39
N ALA A 206 -19.81 -16.95 -9.22
CA ALA A 206 -19.33 -17.49 -7.95
C ALA A 206 -19.44 -19.02 -7.89
N ASP A 207 -20.51 -19.57 -8.48
CA ASP A 207 -20.77 -21.01 -8.47
C ASP A 207 -19.80 -21.75 -9.41
N ASP A 208 -19.43 -21.16 -10.55
CA ASP A 208 -18.39 -21.71 -11.45
C ASP A 208 -17.02 -21.84 -10.76
N LEU A 209 -16.75 -20.99 -9.78
CA LEU A 209 -15.51 -20.98 -9.00
C LEU A 209 -15.63 -21.75 -7.67
N ALA A 210 -16.81 -22.32 -7.37
CA ALA A 210 -17.11 -22.98 -6.10
C ALA A 210 -16.77 -22.12 -4.87
N LEU A 211 -17.07 -20.82 -4.93
CA LEU A 211 -16.74 -19.85 -3.88
C LEU A 211 -17.76 -19.86 -2.73
N ASP A 212 -17.26 -19.67 -1.50
CA ASP A 212 -18.12 -19.37 -0.36
C ASP A 212 -18.64 -17.92 -0.45
N LYS A 213 -19.97 -17.78 -0.48
CA LYS A 213 -20.66 -16.49 -0.54
C LYS A 213 -20.42 -15.61 0.69
N GLN A 214 -19.93 -16.18 1.79
CA GLN A 214 -19.52 -15.44 2.99
C GLN A 214 -18.11 -14.83 2.88
N LEU A 215 -17.30 -15.23 1.89
CA LEU A 215 -15.93 -14.75 1.69
C LEU A 215 -15.77 -13.84 0.48
N ILE A 216 -16.85 -13.58 -0.26
CA ILE A 216 -16.86 -12.73 -1.45
C ILE A 216 -17.83 -11.56 -1.30
N GLY A 217 -17.65 -10.55 -2.13
CA GLY A 217 -18.52 -9.37 -2.12
C GLY A 217 -18.55 -8.69 -0.76
N ARG A 218 -19.62 -7.92 -0.52
CA ARG A 218 -19.85 -7.24 0.75
C ARG A 218 -19.85 -8.16 1.98
N PRO A 219 -20.45 -9.38 1.97
CA PRO A 219 -20.39 -10.28 3.12
C PRO A 219 -18.96 -10.63 3.54
N GLY A 220 -18.09 -10.91 2.56
CA GLY A 220 -16.69 -11.25 2.78
C GLY A 220 -15.77 -10.07 3.06
N SER A 221 -16.17 -8.84 2.72
CA SER A 221 -15.35 -7.64 2.96
C SER A 221 -15.11 -7.38 4.45
N PRO A 222 -13.85 -7.41 4.92
CA PRO A 222 -13.53 -6.99 6.28
C PRO A 222 -13.72 -5.49 6.51
N THR A 223 -13.52 -4.65 5.49
CA THR A 223 -13.68 -3.19 5.56
C THR A 223 -15.06 -2.73 5.07
N ARG A 224 -15.53 -1.61 5.63
CA ARG A 224 -16.79 -0.98 5.21
C ARG A 224 -16.69 0.54 5.23
N VAL A 225 -17.10 1.17 4.12
CA VAL A 225 -17.29 2.62 4.05
C VAL A 225 -18.52 2.99 4.88
N VAL A 226 -18.32 3.84 5.90
CA VAL A 226 -19.39 4.31 6.80
C VAL A 226 -19.85 5.72 6.49
N GLU A 227 -18.95 6.54 5.95
CA GLU A 227 -19.21 7.95 5.66
C GLU A 227 -18.44 8.36 4.41
N THR A 228 -19.00 9.31 3.68
CA THR A 228 -18.38 9.89 2.50
C THR A 228 -18.66 11.38 2.50
N THR A 229 -17.60 12.18 2.42
CA THR A 229 -17.67 13.64 2.45
C THR A 229 -16.85 14.24 1.32
N THR A 230 -17.20 15.45 0.91
CA THR A 230 -16.46 16.19 -0.10
C THR A 230 -15.55 17.20 0.60
N PRO A 231 -14.23 17.19 0.34
CA PRO A 231 -13.33 18.17 0.93
C PRO A 231 -13.67 19.57 0.42
N VAL A 232 -13.92 20.51 1.33
CA VAL A 232 -14.14 21.92 0.98
C VAL A 232 -12.77 22.58 0.81
N LEU A 233 -12.34 22.76 -0.44
CA LEU A 233 -11.11 23.48 -0.76
C LEU A 233 -11.35 24.98 -0.70
N LYS A 234 -10.96 25.63 0.40
CA LYS A 234 -10.84 27.09 0.45
C LYS A 234 -9.49 27.48 -0.16
N LYS A 235 -9.53 28.07 -1.35
CA LYS A 235 -8.35 28.65 -1.99
C LYS A 235 -8.37 30.16 -1.73
N GLU A 236 -7.42 30.64 -0.94
CA GLU A 236 -7.17 32.07 -0.81
C GLU A 236 -5.98 32.41 -1.71
N THR A 237 -6.22 33.29 -2.68
CA THR A 237 -5.14 33.79 -3.54
C THR A 237 -4.58 35.04 -2.89
N ILE A 238 -3.33 34.96 -2.45
CA ILE A 238 -2.58 36.13 -1.99
C ILE A 238 -1.76 36.63 -3.17
N THR A 239 -1.99 37.86 -3.60
CA THR A 239 -1.12 38.53 -4.58
C THR A 239 0.15 38.95 -3.86
N LEU A 240 1.30 38.43 -4.30
CA LEU A 240 2.59 38.73 -3.70
C LEU A 240 3.24 39.95 -4.38
N SER A 241 4.12 40.62 -3.63
CA SER A 241 4.90 41.80 -4.07
C SER A 241 5.78 41.51 -5.28
N ASP A 242 5.99 42.51 -6.15
CA ASP A 242 6.94 42.45 -7.28
C ASP A 242 8.42 42.49 -6.82
N ASP A 243 8.68 42.81 -5.54
CA ASP A 243 10.03 42.76 -4.99
C ASP A 243 10.43 41.32 -4.64
N VAL A 244 11.48 40.84 -5.30
CA VAL A 244 11.99 39.46 -5.17
C VAL A 244 12.40 39.13 -3.73
N LYS A 245 12.90 40.10 -2.95
CA LYS A 245 13.34 39.87 -1.56
C LYS A 245 12.15 39.75 -0.62
N GLU A 246 11.17 40.63 -0.75
CA GLU A 246 9.92 40.56 0.00
C GLU A 246 9.15 39.27 -0.33
N LEU A 247 9.10 38.89 -1.61
CA LEU A 247 8.51 37.64 -2.08
C LEU A 247 9.18 36.41 -1.46
N ALA A 248 10.52 36.36 -1.45
CA ALA A 248 11.27 35.27 -0.85
C ALA A 248 11.05 35.18 0.67
N CYS A 249 10.94 36.32 1.36
CA CYS A 249 10.67 36.37 2.80
C CYS A 249 9.25 35.87 3.13
N LEU A 250 8.25 36.31 2.36
CA LEU A 250 6.85 35.87 2.47
C LEU A 250 6.71 34.39 2.17
N LEU A 251 7.31 33.89 1.08
CA LEU A 251 7.31 32.46 0.74
C LEU A 251 7.97 31.63 1.83
N ARG A 252 9.12 32.06 2.37
CA ARG A 252 9.76 31.35 3.48
C ARG A 252 8.86 31.30 4.71
N LYS A 253 8.22 32.41 5.07
CA LYS A 253 7.30 32.49 6.20
C LYS A 253 6.11 31.55 5.99
N GLU A 254 5.45 31.61 4.84
CA GLU A 254 4.30 30.75 4.52
C GLU A 254 4.69 29.27 4.44
N LEU A 255 5.86 28.93 3.88
CA LEU A 255 6.31 27.53 3.75
C LEU A 255 6.82 26.94 5.07
N MET A 256 7.37 27.75 5.98
CA MET A 256 7.93 27.29 7.26
C MET A 256 6.94 27.37 8.41
N ASP A 257 6.10 28.41 8.44
CA ASP A 257 5.13 28.66 9.52
C ASP A 257 3.70 28.21 9.15
N GLY A 258 3.46 27.85 7.88
CA GLY A 258 2.18 27.37 7.39
C GLY A 258 1.84 25.95 7.89
N PRO A 259 0.55 25.62 8.07
CA PRO A 259 0.13 24.30 8.50
C PRO A 259 0.36 23.28 7.40
N GLY A 260 1.52 22.60 7.42
CA GLY A 260 1.68 21.30 6.74
C GLY A 260 3.00 21.01 6.03
N HIS A 261 4.06 21.82 6.09
CA HIS A 261 5.31 21.52 5.36
C HIS A 261 6.55 21.56 6.26
N ALA A 262 6.72 20.53 7.10
CA ALA A 262 8.04 20.20 7.62
C ALA A 262 8.80 19.38 6.57
N LEU A 263 9.49 20.05 5.65
CA LEU A 263 10.53 19.39 4.84
C LEU A 263 11.79 19.28 5.71
N PRO A 264 12.29 18.06 6.03
CA PRO A 264 13.56 17.94 6.72
C PRO A 264 14.69 18.35 5.77
N MET A 265 15.22 19.56 5.96
CA MET A 265 16.45 20.01 5.34
C MET A 265 17.64 19.34 6.05
N HIS A 266 18.06 18.17 5.56
CA HIS A 266 19.40 17.67 5.88
C HIS A 266 20.41 18.38 4.97
N HIS A 267 21.16 19.33 5.55
CA HIS A 267 22.36 19.85 4.92
C HIS A 267 23.38 18.71 4.83
N ALA A 268 23.55 18.15 3.62
CA ALA A 268 24.71 17.35 3.28
C ALA A 268 25.87 18.31 3.00
N GLU A 269 26.64 18.67 4.03
CA GLU A 269 27.95 19.26 3.82
C GLU A 269 28.91 18.14 3.37
N HIS A 270 29.37 18.26 2.13
CA HIS A 270 30.51 17.51 1.63
C HIS A 270 31.78 17.97 2.36
N ALA A 271 32.31 17.13 3.24
CA ALA A 271 33.67 17.29 3.75
C ALA A 271 34.60 16.34 2.98
N GLU A 272 35.60 16.93 2.32
CA GLU A 272 36.69 16.24 1.64
C GLU A 272 37.53 15.41 2.62
N LYS A 273 38.13 14.35 2.08
CA LYS A 273 38.97 13.36 2.78
C LYS A 273 40.20 14.01 3.42
N GLU A 274 40.58 13.55 4.62
CA GLU A 274 41.99 13.25 4.92
C GLU A 274 42.17 12.29 6.13
N ASN A 275 42.97 11.26 5.89
CA ASN A 275 43.78 10.39 6.75
C ASN A 275 43.33 9.94 8.16
N HIS A 276 43.33 8.61 8.34
CA HIS A 276 43.48 7.91 9.63
C HIS A 276 44.81 8.28 10.32
N PRO A 277 44.85 8.29 11.66
CA PRO A 277 45.44 7.13 12.32
C PRO A 277 44.67 6.62 13.55
N ALA A 278 44.99 5.38 13.89
CA ALA A 278 44.46 4.57 14.98
C ALA A 278 44.61 5.22 16.36
N GLY A 279 43.63 4.98 17.23
CA GLY A 279 43.71 5.31 18.65
C GLY A 279 42.37 5.12 19.35
N ALA A 280 42.15 3.94 19.90
CA ALA A 280 41.01 3.66 20.79
C ALA A 280 40.98 4.68 21.94
N LYS A 281 39.88 5.41 22.10
CA LYS A 281 39.54 6.14 23.32
C LYS A 281 38.05 6.04 23.64
N LYS A 282 37.80 5.58 24.86
CA LYS A 282 36.51 5.60 25.56
C LYS A 282 35.94 7.01 25.59
N ILE A 283 34.66 7.15 25.22
CA ILE A 283 33.78 8.30 25.49
C ILE A 283 32.43 7.61 25.79
N GLY A 284 31.87 7.63 26.99
CA GLY A 284 31.55 8.79 27.82
C GLY A 284 30.03 8.76 27.96
N THR A 285 29.52 8.13 29.01
CA THR A 285 28.09 7.92 29.29
C THR A 285 27.37 9.26 29.48
N GLY A 286 26.70 9.73 28.43
CA GLY A 286 25.66 10.75 28.54
C GLY A 286 24.40 10.12 29.14
N LYS A 287 23.87 10.73 30.20
CA LYS A 287 22.61 10.35 30.86
C LYS A 287 21.47 10.37 29.83
N GLY A 288 21.07 9.19 29.34
CA GLY A 288 20.00 9.00 28.36
C GLY A 288 19.04 7.91 28.85
N ALA A 289 17.79 8.02 28.40
CA ALA A 289 16.64 7.19 28.78
C ALA A 289 17.01 5.72 29.11
N SER A 290 16.66 5.25 30.30
CA SER A 290 16.85 3.85 30.70
C SER A 290 15.83 2.98 29.98
N VAL A 291 16.27 2.24 28.95
CA VAL A 291 15.47 1.17 28.34
C VAL A 291 15.64 -0.08 29.21
N MET A 292 14.57 -0.56 29.83
CA MET A 292 14.60 -1.83 30.56
C MET A 292 14.29 -2.97 29.60
N MET A 293 15.27 -3.83 29.29
CA MET A 293 14.99 -5.01 28.45
C MET A 293 14.22 -6.06 29.25
N ALA A 294 12.92 -6.17 29.00
CA ALA A 294 12.09 -7.29 29.47
C ALA A 294 12.01 -8.40 28.41
N THR A 295 11.78 -9.64 28.84
CA THR A 295 11.47 -10.75 27.93
C THR A 295 10.11 -10.53 27.27
N ALA A 296 9.94 -10.90 26.00
CA ALA A 296 8.71 -10.68 25.23
C ALA A 296 7.43 -11.19 25.93
N ASP A 297 7.55 -12.22 26.78
CA ASP A 297 6.46 -12.78 27.58
C ASP A 297 5.82 -11.81 28.61
N ALA A 298 6.42 -10.64 28.84
CA ALA A 298 5.85 -9.62 29.71
C ALA A 298 4.83 -8.69 29.02
N LEU A 299 4.73 -8.74 27.68
CA LEU A 299 3.83 -7.86 26.93
C LEU A 299 2.37 -8.33 27.06
N GLN A 300 1.48 -7.43 27.49
CA GLN A 300 0.05 -7.72 27.54
C GLN A 300 -0.56 -7.77 26.13
N PRO A 301 -1.49 -8.71 25.86
CA PRO A 301 -2.20 -8.75 24.59
C PRO A 301 -3.04 -7.49 24.33
N GLY A 302 -3.19 -7.13 23.05
CA GLY A 302 -3.99 -5.98 22.62
C GLY A 302 -3.17 -4.72 22.39
N GLY A 303 -3.85 -3.57 22.40
CA GLY A 303 -3.23 -2.26 22.25
C GLY A 303 -3.10 -1.78 20.80
N ILE A 304 -2.38 -0.67 20.63
CA ILE A 304 -2.17 -0.01 19.34
C ILE A 304 -0.73 -0.26 18.90
N TRP A 305 -0.57 -0.91 17.76
CA TRP A 305 0.72 -1.27 17.23
C TRP A 305 1.15 -0.35 16.10
N VAL A 306 2.44 -0.06 16.02
CA VAL A 306 3.07 0.70 14.94
C VAL A 306 4.24 -0.11 14.39
N PHE A 307 4.32 -0.28 13.08
CA PHE A 307 5.49 -0.87 12.45
C PHE A 307 6.54 0.20 12.19
N ALA A 308 7.74 0.05 12.77
CA ALA A 308 8.85 0.96 12.57
C ALA A 308 9.66 0.56 11.34
N GLU A 309 9.34 1.21 10.22
CA GLU A 309 10.14 1.12 9.00
C GLU A 309 11.48 1.82 9.16
N THR A 310 12.54 1.19 8.64
CA THR A 310 13.89 1.75 8.60
C THR A 310 14.41 1.87 7.18
N VAL A 311 15.04 3.00 6.87
CA VAL A 311 15.75 3.24 5.61
C VAL A 311 17.19 3.59 5.94
N ASN A 312 18.16 2.90 5.33
CA ASN A 312 19.59 3.10 5.59
C ASN A 312 19.96 3.08 7.10
N GLN A 313 19.37 2.14 7.85
CA GLN A 313 19.55 1.98 9.31
C GLN A 313 19.05 3.17 10.15
N GLN A 314 18.24 4.05 9.58
CA GLN A 314 17.57 5.13 10.29
C GLN A 314 16.06 4.90 10.29
N ILE A 315 15.36 5.36 11.33
CA ILE A 315 13.91 5.31 11.40
C ILE A 315 13.33 6.22 10.31
N HIS A 316 12.43 5.70 9.49
CA HIS A 316 11.75 6.51 8.49
C HIS A 316 10.87 7.57 9.18
N PRO A 317 10.87 8.85 8.76
CA PRO A 317 10.15 9.92 9.45
C PRO A 317 8.66 9.65 9.71
N VAL A 318 8.00 8.93 8.80
CA VAL A 318 6.59 8.50 8.96
C VAL A 318 6.33 7.75 10.26
N VAL A 319 7.32 7.06 10.83
CA VAL A 319 7.15 6.32 12.09
C VAL A 319 6.85 7.28 13.25
N PHE A 320 7.45 8.47 13.27
CA PHE A 320 7.17 9.48 14.30
C PHE A 320 5.78 10.11 14.14
N GLU A 321 5.31 10.24 12.90
CA GLU A 321 3.92 10.62 12.59
C GLU A 321 2.92 9.55 13.08
N LEU A 322 3.23 8.27 12.83
CA LEU A 322 2.43 7.14 13.30
C LEU A 322 2.40 7.06 14.83
N LEU A 323 3.52 7.27 15.50
CA LEU A 323 3.62 7.29 16.96
C LEU A 323 2.79 8.40 17.58
N SER A 324 2.86 9.62 17.03
CA SER A 324 2.03 10.74 17.43
C SER A 324 0.54 10.39 17.34
N CYS A 325 0.14 9.82 16.21
CA CYS A 325 -1.24 9.38 16.00
C CYS A 325 -1.65 8.26 16.97
N ALA A 326 -0.81 7.22 17.11
CA ALA A 326 -1.07 6.11 18.01
C ALA A 326 -1.20 6.58 19.47
N ARG A 327 -0.36 7.55 19.89
CA ARG A 327 -0.43 8.15 21.23
C ARG A 327 -1.72 8.91 21.46
N HIS A 328 -2.14 9.75 20.50
CA HIS A 328 -3.43 10.44 20.59
C HIS A 328 -4.63 9.49 20.66
N LEU A 329 -4.58 8.36 19.93
CA LEU A 329 -5.62 7.33 20.02
C LEU A 329 -5.58 6.60 21.37
N ALA A 330 -4.38 6.36 21.91
CA ALA A 330 -4.14 5.65 23.15
C ALA A 330 -4.50 6.47 24.41
N ASP A 331 -4.39 7.80 24.36
CA ASP A 331 -4.71 8.73 25.47
C ASP A 331 -6.22 8.99 25.64
N GLN A 332 -7.06 8.44 24.77
CA GLN A 332 -8.51 8.49 24.94
C GLN A 332 -8.97 7.67 26.16
N PRO A 333 -10.20 7.85 26.68
CA PRO A 333 -10.65 7.27 27.96
C PRO A 333 -10.50 5.75 28.08
N ALA A 334 -10.45 5.03 26.95
CA ALA A 334 -10.24 3.59 26.90
C ALA A 334 -8.80 3.13 27.23
N GLY A 335 -7.82 4.05 27.26
CA GLY A 335 -6.44 3.84 27.73
C GLY A 335 -5.74 2.62 27.13
N LYS A 336 -5.07 2.75 25.98
CA LYS A 336 -4.32 1.64 25.35
C LYS A 336 -2.81 1.84 25.43
N GLN A 337 -2.06 0.75 25.39
CA GLN A 337 -0.60 0.81 25.24
C GLN A 337 -0.22 0.94 23.76
N VAL A 338 0.83 1.72 23.49
CA VAL A 338 1.45 1.86 22.17
C VAL A 338 2.66 0.95 22.09
N THR A 339 2.58 -0.08 21.25
CA THR A 339 3.69 -1.03 21.03
C THR A 339 4.29 -0.81 19.65
N VAL A 340 5.61 -0.72 19.57
CA VAL A 340 6.32 -0.60 18.29
C VAL A 340 6.97 -1.93 17.93
N VAL A 341 6.78 -2.37 16.69
CA VAL A 341 7.53 -3.51 16.14
C VAL A 341 8.69 -2.96 15.33
N LEU A 342 9.93 -3.27 15.76
CA LEU A 342 11.15 -2.85 15.09
C LEU A 342 12.01 -4.07 14.74
N CYS A 343 12.33 -4.19 13.45
CA CYS A 343 13.19 -5.25 12.92
C CYS A 343 14.46 -4.64 12.32
N GLY A 344 15.63 -5.21 12.60
CA GLY A 344 16.90 -4.80 11.98
C GLY A 344 18.10 -5.36 12.73
N SER A 345 19.32 -5.03 12.30
CA SER A 345 20.55 -5.32 13.05
C SER A 345 20.98 -4.10 13.86
N SER A 346 21.35 -4.27 15.12
CA SER A 346 21.68 -3.17 16.06
C SER A 346 20.50 -2.21 16.31
N ALA A 347 19.28 -2.71 16.12
CA ALA A 347 18.06 -1.93 16.21
C ALA A 347 17.80 -1.42 17.65
N GLY A 348 18.44 -2.02 18.66
CA GLY A 348 18.42 -1.52 20.04
C GLY A 348 18.91 -0.08 20.19
N LEU A 349 19.80 0.41 19.31
CA LEU A 349 20.27 1.80 19.32
C LEU A 349 19.17 2.81 18.95
N LEU A 350 18.18 2.37 18.19
CA LEU A 350 17.06 3.20 17.72
C LEU A 350 15.89 3.22 18.72
N ALA A 351 15.84 2.26 19.65
CA ALA A 351 14.75 2.08 20.59
C ALA A 351 14.52 3.34 21.46
N GLY A 352 15.59 3.99 21.91
CA GLY A 352 15.49 5.20 22.75
C GLY A 352 14.71 6.33 22.10
N SER A 353 14.89 6.54 20.79
CA SER A 353 14.16 7.57 20.03
C SER A 353 12.66 7.23 19.92
N LEU A 354 12.31 5.95 19.74
CA LEU A 354 10.91 5.52 19.68
C LEU A 354 10.19 5.69 21.01
N VAL A 355 10.85 5.36 22.13
CA VAL A 355 10.32 5.62 23.48
C VAL A 355 10.11 7.11 23.70
N ALA A 356 11.12 7.94 23.39
CA ALA A 356 11.01 9.39 23.55
C ALA A 356 9.84 10.00 22.74
N ASN A 357 9.40 9.33 21.67
CA ASN A 357 8.33 9.78 20.78
C ASN A 357 6.97 9.09 21.02
N GLY A 358 6.80 8.33 22.10
CA GLY A 358 5.47 7.89 22.55
C GLY A 358 5.23 6.39 22.60
N ALA A 359 6.24 5.57 22.31
CA ALA A 359 6.15 4.12 22.50
C ALA A 359 6.15 3.77 24.00
N ASP A 360 5.25 2.88 24.40
CA ASP A 360 5.21 2.29 25.74
C ASP A 360 6.06 1.00 25.79
N ASN A 361 5.94 0.18 24.74
CA ASN A 361 6.69 -1.07 24.57
C ASN A 361 7.36 -1.13 23.19
N ILE A 362 8.52 -1.80 23.10
CA ILE A 362 9.19 -2.07 21.81
C ILE A 362 9.43 -3.58 21.65
N LEU A 363 8.74 -4.19 20.69
CA LEU A 363 9.05 -5.53 20.20
C LEU A 363 10.22 -5.46 19.22
N LEU A 364 11.41 -5.72 19.76
CA LEU A 364 12.68 -5.68 19.04
C LEU A 364 13.04 -7.06 18.48
N CYS A 365 13.19 -7.14 17.16
CA CYS A 365 13.86 -8.27 16.49
C CYS A 365 15.24 -7.81 16.00
N ASP A 366 16.26 -8.13 16.79
CA ASP A 366 17.67 -7.81 16.49
C ASP A 366 18.40 -9.05 15.96
N ASP A 367 18.43 -9.19 14.63
CA ASP A 367 19.11 -10.30 13.94
C ASP A 367 19.64 -9.84 12.58
N ALA A 368 20.80 -10.36 12.17
CA ALA A 368 21.38 -10.07 10.86
C ALA A 368 20.47 -10.51 9.70
N ALA A 369 19.66 -11.56 9.87
CA ALA A 369 18.72 -12.07 8.88
C ALA A 369 17.56 -11.10 8.58
N VAL A 370 17.24 -10.18 9.50
CA VAL A 370 16.23 -9.14 9.30
C VAL A 370 16.83 -7.78 8.95
N ASN A 371 18.15 -7.71 8.71
CA ASN A 371 18.80 -6.48 8.30
C ASN A 371 18.28 -5.99 6.94
N GLY A 372 18.03 -4.68 6.82
CA GLY A 372 17.37 -4.09 5.66
C GLY A 372 15.89 -4.44 5.53
N GLN A 373 15.31 -5.04 6.58
CA GLN A 373 13.89 -5.41 6.71
C GLN A 373 13.35 -6.19 5.49
N PRO A 374 13.88 -7.39 5.15
CA PRO A 374 13.39 -8.14 3.99
C PRO A 374 11.89 -8.41 4.09
N GLN A 375 11.12 -7.99 3.07
CA GLN A 375 9.65 -7.93 3.14
C GLN A 375 9.01 -9.28 3.52
N ASP A 376 9.51 -10.40 2.99
CA ASP A 376 8.97 -11.73 3.27
C ASP A 376 9.19 -12.16 4.72
N ILE A 377 10.40 -11.96 5.23
CA ILE A 377 10.78 -12.33 6.61
C ILE A 377 10.01 -11.46 7.60
N CYS A 378 9.94 -10.15 7.36
CA CYS A 378 9.19 -9.23 8.21
C CYS A 378 7.69 -9.56 8.19
N THR A 379 7.09 -9.86 7.04
CA THR A 379 5.66 -10.22 6.98
C THR A 379 5.37 -11.48 7.81
N GLU A 380 6.21 -12.53 7.72
CA GLU A 380 6.08 -13.75 8.52
C GLU A 380 6.26 -13.50 10.01
N LEU A 381 7.33 -12.79 10.40
CA LEU A 381 7.60 -12.46 11.79
C LEU A 381 6.45 -11.66 12.41
N ILE A 382 6.00 -10.60 11.72
CA ILE A 382 4.90 -9.77 12.17
C ILE A 382 3.61 -10.59 12.30
N THR A 383 3.35 -11.51 11.37
CA THR A 383 2.19 -12.41 11.45
C THR A 383 2.19 -13.22 12.75
N ARG A 384 3.34 -13.80 13.12
CA ARG A 384 3.48 -14.58 14.36
C ARG A 384 3.24 -13.71 15.59
N LEU A 385 3.84 -12.52 15.61
CA LEU A 385 3.66 -11.56 16.72
C LEU A 385 2.19 -11.14 16.85
N VAL A 386 1.51 -10.81 15.75
CA VAL A 386 0.10 -10.43 15.76
C VAL A 386 -0.79 -11.58 16.24
N ARG A 387 -0.52 -12.82 15.83
CA ARG A 387 -1.28 -13.99 16.32
C ARG A 387 -1.06 -14.27 17.81
N GLN A 388 0.15 -14.04 18.30
CA GLN A 388 0.51 -14.24 19.70
C GLN A 388 -0.09 -13.17 20.61
N TYR A 389 0.13 -11.89 20.28
CA TYR A 389 -0.21 -10.77 21.16
C TYR A 389 -1.52 -10.05 20.77
N LYS A 390 -2.16 -10.42 19.65
CA LYS A 390 -3.52 -9.99 19.26
C LYS A 390 -3.78 -8.48 19.40
N PRO A 391 -3.01 -7.60 18.74
CA PRO A 391 -3.26 -6.16 18.78
C PRO A 391 -4.67 -5.79 18.32
N ASP A 392 -5.19 -4.68 18.86
CA ASP A 392 -6.48 -4.14 18.44
C ASP A 392 -6.38 -3.37 17.12
N ILE A 393 -5.30 -2.59 16.99
CA ILE A 393 -5.03 -1.67 15.89
C ILE A 393 -3.59 -1.88 15.46
N PHE A 394 -3.32 -1.83 14.15
CA PHE A 394 -1.95 -1.89 13.64
C PHE A 394 -1.74 -0.89 12.48
N LEU A 395 -0.83 0.06 12.68
CA LEU A 395 -0.56 1.14 11.76
C LEU A 395 0.78 0.96 11.03
N PHE A 396 0.76 1.33 9.75
CA PHE A 396 1.91 1.30 8.85
C PHE A 396 2.06 2.64 8.11
N GLY A 397 3.27 2.94 7.62
CA GLY A 397 3.46 4.04 6.66
C GLY A 397 2.93 3.64 5.29
N ALA A 398 2.38 4.58 4.51
CA ALA A 398 1.97 4.35 3.12
C ALA A 398 3.14 4.49 2.12
N THR A 399 4.33 4.04 2.54
CA THR A 399 5.58 3.92 1.76
C THR A 399 5.50 2.72 0.80
N ALA A 400 6.46 2.57 -0.11
CA ALA A 400 6.62 1.40 -0.97
C ALA A 400 6.82 0.14 -0.13
N TYR A 401 7.51 0.25 1.02
CA TYR A 401 7.61 -0.84 1.99
C TYR A 401 6.25 -1.20 2.59
N GLY A 402 5.56 -0.22 3.18
CA GLY A 402 4.27 -0.46 3.83
C GLY A 402 3.18 -0.93 2.85
N ARG A 403 3.19 -0.44 1.60
CA ARG A 403 2.32 -0.91 0.51
C ARG A 403 2.65 -2.34 0.06
N ALA A 404 3.85 -2.82 0.29
CA ALA A 404 4.20 -4.21 0.01
C ALA A 404 3.82 -5.14 1.18
N VAL A 405 4.10 -4.74 2.42
CA VAL A 405 3.96 -5.61 3.61
C VAL A 405 2.55 -5.59 4.21
N ALA A 406 1.96 -4.40 4.40
CA ALA A 406 0.68 -4.30 5.12
C ALA A 406 -0.47 -5.05 4.45
N PRO A 407 -0.65 -5.01 3.11
CA PRO A 407 -1.77 -5.72 2.48
C PRO A 407 -1.58 -7.24 2.52
N ARG A 408 -0.34 -7.73 2.41
CA ARG A 408 -0.03 -9.16 2.57
C ARG A 408 -0.34 -9.65 3.99
N LEU A 409 0.04 -8.86 4.99
CA LEU A 409 -0.28 -9.15 6.37
C LEU A 409 -1.81 -9.18 6.59
N ALA A 410 -2.54 -8.20 6.03
CA ALA A 410 -4.00 -8.17 6.10
C ALA A 410 -4.64 -9.40 5.45
N ALA A 411 -4.14 -9.82 4.27
CA ALA A 411 -4.58 -11.03 3.58
C ALA A 411 -4.36 -12.29 4.41
N ARG A 412 -3.18 -12.46 5.00
CA ARG A 412 -2.83 -13.62 5.83
C ARG A 412 -3.60 -13.70 7.15
N LEU A 413 -3.99 -12.54 7.68
CA LEU A 413 -4.79 -12.43 8.90
C LEU A 413 -6.30 -12.41 8.62
N GLN A 414 -6.70 -12.36 7.35
CA GLN A 414 -8.11 -12.21 6.93
C GLN A 414 -8.79 -11.01 7.61
N THR A 415 -8.09 -9.87 7.64
CA THR A 415 -8.60 -8.62 8.21
C THR A 415 -8.57 -7.48 7.19
N GLY A 416 -9.19 -6.36 7.54
CA GLY A 416 -9.29 -5.19 6.68
C GLY A 416 -8.15 -4.21 6.84
N LEU A 417 -7.72 -3.60 5.73
CA LEU A 417 -6.69 -2.56 5.68
C LEU A 417 -7.20 -1.33 4.91
N THR A 418 -7.24 -0.17 5.55
CA THR A 418 -7.49 1.08 4.81
C THR A 418 -6.18 1.75 4.41
N ALA A 419 -5.99 1.96 3.11
CA ALA A 419 -4.80 2.61 2.56
C ALA A 419 -4.87 4.14 2.64
N ASP A 420 -3.71 4.80 2.77
CA ASP A 420 -3.55 6.24 2.56
C ASP A 420 -4.44 7.12 3.45
N CYS A 421 -4.58 6.72 4.72
CA CYS A 421 -5.33 7.49 5.71
C CYS A 421 -4.68 8.85 5.95
N THR A 422 -5.53 9.87 6.00
CA THR A 422 -5.18 11.25 6.34
C THR A 422 -5.72 11.65 7.72
N GLN A 423 -6.67 10.88 8.26
CA GLN A 423 -7.17 11.06 9.63
C GLN A 423 -7.51 9.69 10.23
N LEU A 424 -7.17 9.52 11.51
CA LEU A 424 -7.53 8.36 12.32
C LEU A 424 -8.18 8.84 13.61
N ARG A 425 -9.34 8.29 13.97
CA ARG A 425 -10.07 8.61 15.21
C ARG A 425 -10.69 7.34 15.79
N LEU A 426 -10.89 7.29 17.11
CA LEU A 426 -11.75 6.27 17.70
C LEU A 426 -13.18 6.79 17.78
N GLN A 427 -14.15 5.93 17.48
CA GLN A 427 -15.55 6.18 17.78
C GLN A 427 -15.77 6.00 19.29
N GLU A 428 -16.29 7.04 19.96
CA GLU A 428 -16.41 7.09 21.43
C GLU A 428 -17.20 5.91 22.02
N GLU A 429 -18.30 5.51 21.37
CA GLU A 429 -19.21 4.48 21.88
C GLU A 429 -18.67 3.05 21.69
N THR A 430 -17.99 2.79 20.58
CA THR A 430 -17.65 1.42 20.14
C THR A 430 -16.15 1.12 20.22
N GLY A 431 -15.31 2.15 20.33
CA GLY A 431 -13.85 2.03 20.21
C GLY A 431 -13.37 1.61 18.82
N LEU A 432 -14.23 1.67 17.79
CA LEU A 432 -13.85 1.37 16.41
C LEU A 432 -12.93 2.46 15.86
N LEU A 433 -11.95 2.04 15.07
CA LEU A 433 -11.04 2.96 14.38
C LEU A 433 -11.73 3.49 13.13
N LEU A 434 -12.07 4.77 13.14
CA LEU A 434 -12.52 5.55 11.99
C LEU A 434 -11.30 5.95 11.16
N GLN A 435 -11.22 5.41 9.94
CA GLN A 435 -10.08 5.55 9.05
C GLN A 435 -10.48 6.40 7.85
N THR A 436 -10.14 7.69 7.87
CA THR A 436 -10.52 8.61 6.79
C THR A 436 -9.39 8.73 5.78
N ARG A 437 -9.72 8.53 4.51
CA ARG A 437 -8.77 8.59 3.38
C ARG A 437 -9.40 9.30 2.17
N PRO A 438 -8.58 9.93 1.30
CA PRO A 438 -9.04 10.42 0.02
C PRO A 438 -9.44 9.29 -0.94
N ALA A 439 -10.41 9.52 -1.81
CA ALA A 439 -10.84 8.62 -2.87
C ALA A 439 -11.09 9.40 -4.17
N PHE A 440 -11.16 8.70 -5.31
CA PHE A 440 -11.38 9.31 -6.63
C PHE A 440 -10.39 10.46 -6.94
N GLY A 441 -9.09 10.19 -6.82
CA GLY A 441 -8.06 11.22 -7.08
C GLY A 441 -8.07 12.38 -6.09
N GLY A 442 -8.67 12.22 -4.90
CA GLY A 442 -8.69 13.22 -3.83
C GLY A 442 -9.92 14.14 -3.82
N ASN A 443 -10.86 13.95 -4.74
CA ASN A 443 -12.09 14.75 -4.82
C ASN A 443 -13.12 14.41 -3.72
N MET A 444 -12.85 13.37 -2.93
CA MET A 444 -13.76 12.83 -1.94
C MET A 444 -12.95 12.26 -0.78
N LEU A 445 -13.48 12.34 0.42
CA LEU A 445 -12.99 11.64 1.60
C LEU A 445 -13.97 10.53 1.96
N ALA A 446 -13.44 9.34 2.25
CA ALA A 446 -14.21 8.20 2.73
C ALA A 446 -13.72 7.82 4.12
N THR A 447 -14.64 7.67 5.07
CA THR A 447 -14.35 7.09 6.38
C THR A 447 -14.71 5.61 6.34
N ILE A 448 -13.74 4.77 6.71
CA ILE A 448 -13.84 3.31 6.64
C ILE A 448 -13.61 2.73 8.04
N VAL A 449 -14.26 1.61 8.31
CA VAL A 449 -14.09 0.83 9.55
C VAL A 449 -13.82 -0.64 9.24
N THR A 450 -13.15 -1.31 10.16
CA THR A 450 -13.00 -2.78 10.20
C THR A 450 -13.67 -3.29 11.48
N ASP A 451 -15.00 -3.44 11.43
CA ASP A 451 -15.82 -3.71 12.63
C ASP A 451 -15.77 -5.18 13.07
N ARG A 452 -15.69 -6.12 12.13
CA ARG A 452 -15.76 -7.58 12.38
C ARG A 452 -14.41 -8.28 12.59
N HIS A 453 -13.30 -7.64 12.24
CA HIS A 453 -11.98 -8.30 12.20
C HIS A 453 -10.94 -7.53 13.01
N ARG A 454 -9.89 -8.23 13.45
CA ARG A 454 -8.76 -7.66 14.19
C ARG A 454 -7.42 -8.22 13.68
N PRO A 455 -6.34 -7.43 13.72
CA PRO A 455 -6.30 -6.00 14.08
C PRO A 455 -7.03 -5.13 13.05
N GLN A 456 -7.51 -3.96 13.47
CA GLN A 456 -7.95 -2.91 12.55
C GLN A 456 -6.70 -2.26 11.95
N MET A 457 -6.46 -2.47 10.66
CA MET A 457 -5.22 -2.02 10.03
C MET A 457 -5.43 -0.77 9.18
N ALA A 458 -4.45 0.13 9.21
CA ALA A 458 -4.43 1.30 8.35
C ALA A 458 -3.00 1.65 7.92
N THR A 459 -2.85 2.17 6.70
CA THR A 459 -1.61 2.88 6.31
C THR A 459 -1.84 4.38 6.33
N VAL A 460 -0.85 5.15 6.80
CA VAL A 460 -0.92 6.61 6.89
C VAL A 460 0.03 7.23 5.88
N ARG A 461 -0.48 8.23 5.14
CA ARG A 461 0.31 8.96 4.14
C ARG A 461 1.40 9.79 4.83
N PRO A 462 2.69 9.65 4.44
CA PRO A 462 3.76 10.49 4.99
C PRO A 462 3.50 11.99 4.80
N GLY A 463 3.85 12.79 5.80
CA GLY A 463 3.71 14.25 5.80
C GLY A 463 2.30 14.77 6.05
N VAL A 464 1.32 13.91 6.34
CA VAL A 464 -0.07 14.35 6.60
C VAL A 464 -0.34 14.53 8.09
N MET A 465 0.34 13.76 8.95
CA MET A 465 0.16 13.87 10.39
C MET A 465 1.27 14.74 10.98
N LYS A 466 1.00 15.37 12.13
CA LYS A 466 2.04 16.07 12.87
C LYS A 466 2.96 15.03 13.54
N PRO A 467 4.28 15.09 13.33
CA PRO A 467 5.21 14.17 13.98
C PRO A 467 5.17 14.34 15.50
N ALA A 468 5.53 13.28 16.23
CA ALA A 468 5.62 13.32 17.67
C ALA A 468 6.68 14.35 18.12
N SER A 469 6.44 14.98 19.28
CA SER A 469 7.46 15.80 19.93
C SER A 469 8.24 14.95 20.92
N GLU A 470 9.57 15.04 20.88
CA GLU A 470 10.43 14.27 21.78
C GLU A 470 10.21 14.65 23.24
N GLN A 471 9.92 13.65 24.08
CA GLN A 471 9.82 13.79 25.52
C GLN A 471 11.03 13.12 26.21
N PRO A 472 12.00 13.89 26.72
CA PRO A 472 13.28 13.34 27.21
C PRO A 472 13.20 12.51 28.50
N VAL A 473 12.05 12.45 29.18
CA VAL A 473 11.89 11.81 30.52
C VAL A 473 10.93 10.62 30.48
N ARG A 474 10.68 10.02 29.30
CA ARG A 474 9.78 8.85 29.21
C ARG A 474 10.54 7.54 29.49
N HIS A 475 9.97 6.70 30.35
CA HIS A 475 10.44 5.34 30.60
C HIS A 475 9.55 4.36 29.82
N GLY A 476 10.16 3.54 28.96
CA GLY A 476 9.50 2.49 28.17
C GLY A 476 10.20 1.14 28.36
N CYS A 477 9.47 0.04 28.11
CA CYS A 477 9.96 -1.33 28.30
C CYS A 477 10.24 -2.06 26.98
#